data_AF-A0A935KH28-F1
#
_entry.id   AF-A0A935KH28-F1
#
_cell.length_a   1.000
_cell.length_b   1.000
_cell.length_c   1.000
_cell.angle_alpha   90.00
_cell.angle_beta   90.00
_cell.angle_gamma   90.00
#
_symmetry.space_group_name_H-M   'P 1'
#
loop_
_entity.id
_entity.type
_entity.pdbx_description
1 polymer ?
#
loop_
_entity_poly.entity_id
_entity_poly.type
_entity_poly.pdbx_seq_one_letter_code
_entity_poly.pdbx_strand_id
1 'polypeptide(L)'
;MRARRIGRNELAAMKAMLAYADAQDDFNVHERKANRRDGYAQRLVSSPGKRDGLYWPTRQGEPESPLGSMFAQQTSDGYHGYRFRVLTSQGGNAPGGAKRYVTADGMTGGYALVAWPAKWGETGVMTFIVSRDRVVHQKDLGPGTDAVARAMKEYDPDASWTKAK
;
A
#
# COMPACT_ATOMS: atom_id res chain seq x y z
N MET A 1 1.26 -5.32 28.17
CA MET A 1 1.37 -4.04 27.40
C MET A 1 1.77 -4.24 25.93
N ARG A 2 2.73 -5.12 25.59
CA ARG A 2 3.19 -5.40 24.21
C ARG A 2 2.07 -5.83 23.24
N ALA A 3 1.24 -6.81 23.62
CA ALA A 3 0.12 -7.27 22.78
C ALA A 3 -0.88 -6.16 22.42
N ARG A 4 -1.20 -5.25 23.37
CA ARG A 4 -2.06 -4.09 23.11
C ARG A 4 -1.44 -3.10 22.12
N ARG A 5 -0.11 -2.92 22.14
CA ARG A 5 0.58 -2.07 21.17
C ARG A 5 0.58 -2.70 19.78
N ILE A 6 0.88 -3.99 19.68
CA ILE A 6 0.84 -4.75 18.43
C ILE A 6 -0.55 -4.63 17.77
N GLY A 7 -1.62 -4.93 18.51
CA GLY A 7 -2.97 -4.83 17.94
C GLY A 7 -3.34 -3.42 17.47
N ARG A 8 -2.90 -2.36 18.16
CA ARG A 8 -3.11 -0.97 17.70
C ARG A 8 -2.31 -0.64 16.43
N ASN A 9 -1.08 -1.13 16.35
CA ASN A 9 -0.21 -0.92 15.19
C ASN A 9 -0.78 -1.65 13.96
N GLU A 10 -1.20 -2.90 14.13
CA GLU A 10 -1.85 -3.70 13.09
C GLU A 10 -3.14 -3.05 12.59
N LEU A 11 -4.00 -2.58 13.50
CA LEU A 11 -5.20 -1.84 13.13
C LEU A 11 -4.88 -0.54 12.37
N ALA A 12 -3.86 0.20 12.79
CA ALA A 12 -3.41 1.41 12.10
C ALA A 12 -2.89 1.08 10.68
N ALA A 13 -2.15 -0.01 10.54
CA ALA A 13 -1.67 -0.48 9.25
C ALA A 13 -2.83 -0.84 8.31
N MET A 14 -3.82 -1.61 8.77
CA MET A 14 -4.99 -1.95 7.96
C MET A 14 -5.76 -0.71 7.51
N LYS A 15 -5.98 0.26 8.41
CA LYS A 15 -6.62 1.54 8.05
C LYS A 15 -5.81 2.31 7.01
N ALA A 16 -4.48 2.32 7.15
CA ALA A 16 -3.59 2.95 6.18
C ALA A 16 -3.67 2.28 4.79
N MET A 17 -3.82 0.96 4.74
CA MET A 17 -3.99 0.21 3.50
C MET A 17 -5.32 0.51 2.80
N LEU A 18 -6.40 0.68 3.56
CA LEU A 18 -7.69 1.10 3.01
C LEU A 18 -7.65 2.54 2.49
N ALA A 19 -7.03 3.45 3.25
CA ALA A 19 -6.81 4.83 2.79
C ALA A 19 -5.94 4.90 1.53
N TYR A 20 -4.94 4.01 1.40
CA TYR A 20 -4.17 3.87 0.17
C TYR A 20 -5.06 3.46 -1.02
N ALA A 21 -5.98 2.51 -0.84
CA ALA A 21 -6.87 2.09 -1.92
C ALA A 21 -7.82 3.23 -2.35
N ASP A 22 -8.39 3.96 -1.39
CA ASP A 22 -9.20 5.16 -1.67
C ASP A 22 -8.37 6.20 -2.44
N ALA A 23 -7.15 6.50 -1.98
CA ALA A 23 -6.26 7.47 -2.61
C ALA A 23 -5.85 7.07 -4.03
N GLN A 24 -5.68 5.78 -4.32
CA GLN A 24 -5.40 5.31 -5.68
C GLN A 24 -6.58 5.53 -6.63
N ASP A 25 -7.81 5.34 -6.14
CA ASP A 25 -9.01 5.59 -6.94
C ASP A 25 -9.19 7.09 -7.20
N ASP A 26 -8.92 7.94 -6.19
CA ASP A 26 -8.93 9.40 -6.34
C ASP A 26 -7.84 9.90 -7.30
N PHE A 27 -6.62 9.35 -7.22
CA PHE A 27 -5.54 9.64 -8.15
C PHE A 27 -5.95 9.32 -9.59
N ASN A 28 -6.58 8.16 -9.81
CA ASN A 28 -7.06 7.78 -11.14
C ASN A 28 -8.17 8.71 -11.65
N VAL A 29 -9.07 9.19 -10.79
CA VAL A 29 -10.06 10.22 -11.16
C VAL A 29 -9.38 11.53 -11.54
N HIS A 30 -8.35 11.94 -10.80
CA HIS A 30 -7.57 13.14 -11.11
C HIS A 30 -6.83 13.01 -12.45
N GLU A 31 -6.12 11.91 -12.69
CA GLU A 31 -5.40 11.67 -13.96
C GLU A 31 -6.33 11.64 -15.17
N ARG A 32 -7.52 11.04 -15.02
CA ARG A 32 -8.54 11.06 -16.07
C ARG A 32 -9.00 12.48 -16.40
N LYS A 33 -9.23 13.31 -15.38
CA LYS A 33 -9.70 14.69 -15.55
C LYS A 33 -8.61 15.61 -16.11
N ALA A 34 -7.39 15.52 -15.59
CA ALA A 34 -6.30 16.42 -15.92
C ALA A 34 -5.59 16.03 -17.23
N ASN A 35 -5.35 14.74 -17.43
CA ASN A 35 -4.45 14.23 -18.47
C ASN A 35 -5.15 13.30 -19.49
N ARG A 36 -6.45 13.00 -19.31
CA ARG A 36 -7.19 12.00 -20.11
C ARG A 36 -6.51 10.62 -20.10
N ARG A 37 -5.92 10.25 -18.97
CA ARG A 37 -5.24 8.97 -18.76
C ARG A 37 -5.88 8.22 -17.61
N ASP A 38 -6.14 6.93 -17.81
CA ASP A 38 -6.35 6.01 -16.69
C ASP A 38 -5.00 5.65 -16.09
N GLY A 39 -4.90 5.62 -14.77
CA GLY A 39 -3.65 5.25 -14.13
C GLY A 39 -3.69 5.34 -12.62
N TYR A 40 -2.79 4.61 -12.01
CA TYR A 40 -2.57 4.55 -10.58
C TYR A 40 -1.17 5.08 -10.25
N ALA A 41 -1.01 5.59 -9.04
CA ALA A 41 0.27 6.09 -8.56
C ALA A 41 1.21 4.91 -8.24
N GLN A 42 2.44 4.96 -8.73
CA GLN A 42 3.46 3.96 -8.39
C GLN A 42 4.15 4.25 -7.05
N ARG A 43 3.92 5.44 -6.48
CA ARG A 43 4.63 5.95 -5.31
C ARG A 43 3.64 6.43 -4.25
N LEU A 44 3.96 6.17 -2.99
CA LEU A 44 3.23 6.77 -1.87
C LEU A 44 3.53 8.26 -1.75
N VAL A 45 4.80 8.64 -1.91
CA VAL A 45 5.27 10.03 -1.86
C VAL A 45 5.78 10.44 -3.24
N SER A 46 5.25 11.55 -3.75
CA SER A 46 5.66 12.11 -5.03
C SER A 46 7.13 12.52 -5.03
N SER A 47 7.76 12.49 -6.20
CA SER A 47 9.07 13.09 -6.39
C SER A 47 9.04 14.60 -6.12
N PRO A 48 10.16 15.22 -5.68
CA PRO A 48 10.19 16.65 -5.40
C PRO A 48 9.67 17.49 -6.57
N GLY A 49 8.68 18.35 -6.31
CA GLY A 49 8.05 19.21 -7.30
C GLY A 49 7.09 18.52 -8.28
N LYS A 50 6.84 17.21 -8.12
CA LYS A 50 5.91 16.44 -8.97
C LYS A 50 4.67 16.01 -8.20
N ARG A 51 3.66 15.55 -8.95
CA ARG A 51 2.41 14.95 -8.45
C ARG A 51 2.26 13.53 -9.01
N ASP A 52 3.32 12.73 -8.92
CA ASP A 52 3.44 11.37 -9.47
C ASP A 52 3.34 10.27 -8.40
N GLY A 53 2.95 10.65 -7.18
CA GLY A 53 2.64 9.78 -6.06
C GLY A 53 1.36 10.19 -5.35
N LEU A 54 0.95 9.44 -4.33
CA LEU A 54 -0.31 9.69 -3.63
C LEU A 54 -0.26 10.87 -2.63
N TYR A 55 0.93 11.26 -2.20
CA TYR A 55 1.17 12.44 -1.37
C TYR A 55 2.07 13.45 -2.07
N TRP A 56 1.74 14.73 -1.95
CA TRP A 56 2.62 15.86 -2.25
C TRP A 56 2.31 17.02 -1.29
N PRO A 57 3.29 17.85 -0.90
CA PRO A 57 3.02 19.05 -0.12
C PRO A 57 2.14 20.02 -0.91
N THR A 58 1.08 20.52 -0.29
CA THR A 58 0.17 21.51 -0.90
C THR A 58 0.25 22.84 -0.17
N ARG A 59 0.21 23.93 -0.94
CA ARG A 59 0.05 25.28 -0.38
C ARG A 59 -1.42 25.59 -0.18
N GLN A 60 -1.71 26.61 0.61
CA GLN A 60 -3.07 27.12 0.79
C GLN A 60 -3.69 27.46 -0.58
N GLY A 61 -4.85 26.86 -0.89
CA GLY A 61 -5.56 27.05 -2.15
C GLY A 61 -5.16 26.10 -3.29
N GLU A 62 -4.13 25.26 -3.12
CA GLU A 62 -3.83 24.17 -4.07
C GLU A 62 -4.71 22.93 -3.78
N PRO A 63 -5.09 22.14 -4.81
CA PRO A 63 -5.77 20.86 -4.59
C PRO A 63 -4.96 19.93 -3.68
N GLU A 64 -5.61 19.41 -2.64
CA GLU A 64 -5.01 18.46 -1.69
C GLU A 64 -4.55 17.17 -2.37
N SER A 65 -3.50 16.54 -1.81
CA SER A 65 -3.06 15.23 -2.28
C SER A 65 -4.01 14.11 -1.81
N PRO A 66 -4.18 13.03 -2.59
CA PRO A 66 -5.06 11.91 -2.23
C PRO A 66 -4.76 11.27 -0.85
N LEU A 67 -3.49 11.19 -0.46
CA LEU A 67 -3.08 10.83 0.90
C LEU A 67 -2.70 12.08 1.71
N GLY A 68 -2.93 12.01 3.03
CA GLY A 68 -2.47 13.03 3.98
C GLY A 68 -0.98 12.90 4.34
N SER A 69 -0.43 13.97 4.94
CA SER A 69 1.00 14.11 5.29
C SER A 69 1.56 13.05 6.24
N MET A 70 0.70 12.33 6.95
CA MET A 70 1.09 11.18 7.78
C MET A 70 1.84 10.10 7.00
N PHE A 71 1.58 9.91 5.70
CA PHE A 71 2.28 8.95 4.85
C PHE A 71 3.64 9.46 4.34
N ALA A 72 3.90 10.76 4.49
CA ALA A 72 5.19 11.35 4.16
C ALA A 72 6.27 10.97 5.19
N GLN A 73 5.87 10.58 6.40
CA GLN A 73 6.76 10.21 7.48
C GLN A 73 7.23 8.76 7.33
N GLN A 74 8.05 8.50 6.31
CA GLN A 74 8.80 7.25 6.20
C GLN A 74 10.01 7.29 7.16
N THR A 75 9.74 7.11 8.45
CA THR A 75 10.80 6.91 9.45
C THR A 75 11.39 5.50 9.30
N SER A 76 12.58 5.26 9.89
CA SER A 76 13.20 3.92 9.95
C SER A 76 12.26 2.87 10.56
N ASP A 77 11.40 3.31 11.47
CA ASP A 77 10.44 2.51 12.22
C ASP A 77 9.10 2.35 11.49
N GLY A 78 8.89 3.07 10.40
CA GLY A 78 7.65 3.04 9.63
C GLY A 78 6.47 3.72 10.32
N TYR A 79 5.32 3.75 9.64
CA TYR A 79 4.10 4.36 10.16
C TYR A 79 3.45 3.41 11.17
N HIS A 80 3.35 3.84 12.44
CA HIS A 80 2.94 2.99 13.57
C HIS A 80 3.70 1.66 13.68
N GLY A 81 5.00 1.63 13.35
CA GLY A 81 5.77 0.40 13.39
C GLY A 81 5.56 -0.51 12.18
N TYR A 82 4.91 -0.04 11.11
CA TYR A 82 4.68 -0.77 9.88
C TYR A 82 5.33 -0.11 8.67
N ARG A 83 5.89 -0.94 7.81
CA ARG A 83 6.48 -0.57 6.52
C ARG A 83 5.53 -0.94 5.40
N PHE A 84 5.60 -0.20 4.29
CA PHE A 84 4.70 -0.35 3.16
C PHE A 84 5.48 -0.42 1.86
N ARG A 85 4.97 -1.19 0.90
CA ARG A 85 5.54 -1.30 -0.45
C ARG A 85 4.43 -1.51 -1.46
N VAL A 86 4.48 -0.71 -2.53
CA VAL A 86 3.60 -0.90 -3.70
C VAL A 86 4.06 -2.14 -4.45
N LEU A 87 3.11 -3.02 -4.75
CA LEU A 87 3.33 -4.23 -5.55
C LEU A 87 3.00 -3.89 -7.02
N THR A 88 3.76 -4.46 -7.95
CA THR A 88 3.72 -4.06 -9.37
C THR A 88 3.09 -5.12 -10.28
N SER A 89 2.61 -6.22 -9.70
CA SER A 89 1.92 -7.28 -10.41
C SER A 89 0.92 -8.02 -9.51
N GLN A 90 0.10 -8.83 -10.14
CA GLN A 90 -0.83 -9.78 -9.55
C GLN A 90 -0.40 -11.20 -9.90
N GLY A 91 -0.48 -12.11 -8.93
CA GLY A 91 -0.22 -13.54 -9.12
C GLY A 91 -1.47 -14.33 -9.54
N GLY A 92 -1.31 -15.64 -9.73
CA GLY A 92 -2.35 -16.52 -10.25
C GLY A 92 -3.51 -16.80 -9.29
N ASN A 93 -3.29 -16.65 -7.98
CA ASN A 93 -4.30 -16.93 -6.95
C ASN A 93 -5.23 -15.75 -6.71
N ALA A 94 -4.92 -14.57 -7.25
CA ALA A 94 -5.76 -13.39 -7.11
C ALA A 94 -6.95 -13.40 -8.10
N PRO A 95 -8.09 -12.78 -7.73
CA PRO A 95 -9.20 -12.58 -8.66
C PRO A 95 -8.76 -11.85 -9.95
N GLY A 96 -9.04 -12.45 -11.10
CA GLY A 96 -8.61 -11.92 -12.41
C GLY A 96 -7.24 -12.42 -12.90
N GLY A 97 -6.58 -13.32 -12.16
CA GLY A 97 -5.38 -14.05 -12.60
C GLY A 97 -4.11 -13.22 -12.67
N ALA A 98 -3.03 -13.85 -13.11
CA ALA A 98 -1.71 -13.24 -13.14
C ALA A 98 -1.62 -12.13 -14.20
N LYS A 99 -1.13 -10.95 -13.80
CA LYS A 99 -0.88 -9.82 -14.72
C LYS A 99 0.10 -8.80 -14.13
N ARG A 100 0.72 -8.01 -15.00
CA ARG A 100 1.51 -6.84 -14.58
C ARG A 100 0.60 -5.64 -14.39
N TYR A 101 0.85 -4.86 -13.34
CA TYR A 101 0.18 -3.58 -13.14
C TYR A 101 0.86 -2.44 -13.90
N VAL A 102 2.19 -2.53 -14.03
CA VAL A 102 2.99 -1.54 -14.75
C VAL A 102 3.13 -1.94 -16.22
N THR A 103 2.86 -0.98 -17.09
CA THR A 103 2.95 -1.05 -18.56
C THR A 103 3.81 0.10 -19.08
N ALA A 104 3.95 0.24 -20.41
CA ALA A 104 4.63 1.38 -21.02
C ALA A 104 3.96 2.73 -20.69
N ASP A 105 2.64 2.72 -20.49
CA ASP A 105 1.83 3.91 -20.22
C ASP A 105 1.74 4.25 -18.72
N GLY A 106 2.46 3.51 -17.87
CA GLY A 106 2.42 3.63 -16.42
C GLY A 106 1.66 2.49 -15.75
N MET A 107 1.20 2.71 -14.52
CA MET A 107 0.51 1.69 -13.72
C MET A 107 -0.99 1.70 -14.03
N THR A 108 -1.41 0.91 -15.01
CA THR A 108 -2.79 0.86 -15.53
C THR A 108 -3.49 -0.47 -15.26
N GLY A 109 -2.72 -1.54 -15.05
CA GLY A 109 -3.26 -2.90 -14.88
C GLY A 109 -3.88 -3.17 -13.50
N GLY A 110 -3.70 -2.25 -12.55
CA GLY A 110 -4.20 -2.32 -11.19
C GLY A 110 -3.22 -1.72 -10.18
N TYR A 111 -3.48 -1.95 -8.90
CA TYR A 111 -2.56 -1.63 -7.81
C TYR A 111 -2.67 -2.67 -6.71
N ALA A 112 -1.62 -2.80 -5.92
CA ALA A 112 -1.68 -3.47 -4.63
C ALA A 112 -0.61 -2.93 -3.69
N LEU A 113 -0.78 -3.22 -2.40
CA LEU A 113 0.14 -2.80 -1.35
C LEU A 113 0.38 -3.96 -0.39
N VAL A 114 1.63 -4.13 0.02
CA VAL A 114 1.99 -4.96 1.18
C VAL A 114 2.37 -4.07 2.36
N ALA A 115 1.93 -4.45 3.56
CA ALA A 115 2.32 -3.83 4.82
C ALA A 115 2.88 -4.90 5.77
N TRP A 116 4.02 -4.64 6.41
CA TRP A 116 4.66 -5.60 7.32
C TRP A 116 5.28 -4.88 8.53
N PRO A 117 5.43 -5.56 9.68
CA PRO A 117 5.99 -4.94 10.87
C PRO A 117 7.46 -4.57 10.65
N ALA A 118 7.86 -3.37 11.08
CA ALA A 118 9.25 -2.92 11.03
C ALA A 118 10.18 -3.80 11.88
N LYS A 119 9.63 -4.38 12.96
CA LYS A 119 10.25 -5.39 13.82
C LYS A 119 9.21 -6.46 14.17
N TRP A 120 9.34 -7.64 13.59
CA TRP A 120 8.43 -8.77 13.83
C TRP A 120 8.39 -9.14 15.31
N GLY A 121 7.20 -9.46 15.82
CA GLY A 121 6.95 -9.76 17.22
C GLY A 121 6.97 -8.55 18.14
N GLU A 122 7.58 -7.42 17.77
CA GLU A 122 7.71 -6.22 18.63
C GLU A 122 6.74 -5.09 18.26
N THR A 123 6.68 -4.80 16.96
CA THR A 123 5.85 -3.73 16.36
C THR A 123 4.58 -4.28 15.74
N GLY A 124 4.62 -5.55 15.34
CA GLY A 124 3.49 -6.32 14.82
C GLY A 124 3.91 -7.75 14.52
N VAL A 125 2.94 -8.61 14.21
CA VAL A 125 3.16 -10.01 13.82
C VAL A 125 2.68 -10.23 12.39
N MET A 126 1.50 -9.73 12.08
CA MET A 126 0.85 -9.97 10.80
C MET A 126 1.47 -9.12 9.69
N THR A 127 1.64 -9.76 8.52
CA THR A 127 1.86 -9.09 7.23
C THR A 127 0.53 -9.00 6.52
N PHE A 128 0.27 -7.87 5.87
CA PHE A 128 -0.99 -7.59 5.21
C PHE A 128 -0.79 -7.31 3.73
N ILE A 129 -1.78 -7.68 2.90
CA ILE A 129 -1.87 -7.28 1.50
C ILE A 129 -3.26 -6.77 1.17
N VAL A 130 -3.37 -5.79 0.27
CA VAL A 130 -4.63 -5.27 -0.26
C VAL A 130 -4.51 -4.98 -1.75
N SER A 131 -5.60 -5.11 -2.48
CA SER A 131 -5.71 -4.66 -3.87
C SER A 131 -7.03 -3.89 -4.08
N ARG A 132 -7.46 -3.75 -5.33
CA ARG A 132 -8.61 -2.95 -5.77
C ARG A 132 -9.95 -3.39 -5.20
N ASP A 133 -10.05 -4.62 -4.75
CA ASP A 133 -11.24 -5.16 -4.06
C ASP A 133 -11.40 -4.62 -2.63
N ARG A 134 -10.40 -3.88 -2.12
CA ARG A 134 -10.35 -3.30 -0.78
C ARG A 134 -10.46 -4.35 0.33
N VAL A 135 -10.14 -5.60 0.01
CA VAL A 135 -10.08 -6.69 0.99
C VAL A 135 -8.66 -6.76 1.52
N VAL A 136 -8.49 -6.50 2.82
CA VAL A 136 -7.19 -6.70 3.48
C VAL A 136 -7.07 -8.18 3.83
N HIS A 137 -6.04 -8.82 3.29
CA HIS A 137 -5.63 -10.17 3.69
C HIS A 137 -4.44 -10.08 4.64
N GLN A 138 -4.31 -11.07 5.52
CA GLN A 138 -3.24 -11.18 6.50
C GLN A 138 -2.61 -12.57 6.51
N LYS A 139 -1.31 -12.61 6.82
CA LYS A 139 -0.52 -13.82 7.04
C LYS A 139 0.66 -13.51 7.96
N ASP A 140 0.93 -14.40 8.92
CA ASP A 140 2.17 -14.35 9.68
C ASP A 140 3.29 -15.00 8.84
N LEU A 141 4.24 -14.18 8.39
CA LEU A 141 5.42 -14.64 7.63
C LEU A 141 6.61 -14.94 8.55
N GLY A 142 6.42 -14.83 9.87
CA GLY A 142 7.43 -15.09 10.88
C GLY A 142 8.55 -14.03 10.94
N PRO A 143 9.64 -14.33 11.69
CA PRO A 143 10.77 -13.41 11.88
C PRO A 143 11.41 -12.90 10.59
N GLY A 144 11.28 -13.65 9.49
CA GLY A 144 11.82 -13.30 8.17
C GLY A 144 10.96 -12.32 7.35
N THR A 145 9.83 -11.84 7.88
CA THR A 145 8.86 -11.03 7.12
C THR A 145 9.49 -9.82 6.41
N ASP A 146 10.46 -9.13 7.01
CA ASP A 146 11.07 -7.95 6.38
C ASP A 146 11.79 -8.31 5.07
N ALA A 147 12.53 -9.42 5.04
CA ALA A 147 13.20 -9.88 3.83
C ALA A 147 12.19 -10.32 2.77
N VAL A 148 11.16 -11.08 3.16
CA VAL A 148 10.11 -11.55 2.26
C VAL A 148 9.36 -10.37 1.65
N ALA A 149 8.83 -9.47 2.47
CA ALA A 149 8.02 -8.34 2.02
C ALA A 149 8.80 -7.35 1.14
N ARG A 150 10.10 -7.16 1.37
CA ARG A 150 10.96 -6.34 0.49
C ARG A 150 11.16 -6.97 -0.89
N ALA A 151 11.17 -8.30 -0.97
CA ALA A 151 11.30 -9.05 -2.21
C ALA A 151 9.97 -9.22 -2.96
N MET A 152 8.83 -9.05 -2.28
CA MET A 152 7.50 -9.17 -2.89
C MET A 152 7.31 -8.16 -4.03
N LYS A 153 6.81 -8.69 -5.15
CA LYS A 153 6.40 -7.93 -6.33
C LYS A 153 4.92 -8.13 -6.67
N GLU A 154 4.34 -9.24 -6.22
CA GLU A 154 3.03 -9.72 -6.61
C GLU A 154 2.03 -9.69 -5.45
N TYR A 155 0.82 -9.24 -5.75
CA TYR A 155 -0.37 -9.54 -4.95
C TYR A 155 -0.86 -10.94 -5.31
N ASP A 156 -0.66 -11.89 -4.41
CA ASP A 156 -1.00 -13.30 -4.63
C ASP A 156 -1.57 -13.94 -3.35
N PRO A 157 -2.86 -13.67 -3.02
CA PRO A 157 -3.52 -14.21 -1.85
C PRO A 157 -3.88 -15.69 -2.05
N ASP A 158 -2.88 -16.57 -1.99
CA ASP A 158 -3.08 -18.02 -1.97
C ASP A 158 -3.91 -18.50 -0.75
N ALA A 159 -4.17 -19.81 -0.67
CA ALA A 159 -4.99 -20.41 0.39
C ALA A 159 -4.44 -20.23 1.83
N SER A 160 -3.18 -19.82 1.99
CA SER A 160 -2.58 -19.54 3.30
C SER A 160 -2.81 -18.10 3.79
N TRP A 161 -3.33 -17.22 2.92
CA TRP A 161 -3.75 -15.88 3.31
C TRP A 161 -5.20 -15.90 3.81
N THR A 162 -5.48 -15.13 4.86
CA THR A 162 -6.82 -15.03 5.44
C THR A 162 -7.33 -13.60 5.39
N LYS A 163 -8.63 -13.38 5.25
CA LYS A 163 -9.20 -12.04 5.35
C LYS A 163 -8.98 -11.50 6.77
N ALA A 164 -8.39 -10.32 6.88
CA ALA A 164 -8.24 -9.62 8.15
C ALA A 164 -9.62 -9.13 8.65
N LYS A 165 -9.82 -9.16 9.97
CA LYS A 165 -11.09 -8.81 10.63
C LYS A 165 -10.94 -7.52 11.43
#